data_AF-A0A0S2MLN5-F1
#
_entry.id   AF-A0A0S2MLN5-F1
#
_cell.length_a   1.000
_cell.length_b   1.000
_cell.length_c   1.000
_cell.angle_alpha   90.00
_cell.angle_beta   90.00
_cell.angle_gamma   90.00
#
_symmetry.space_group_name_H-M   'P 1'
#
loop_
_entity.id
_entity.type
_entity.pdbx_description
1 polymer ?
#
loop_
_entity_poly.entity_id
_entity_poly.type
_entity_poly.pdbx_seq_one_letter_code
_entity_poly.pdbx_strand_id
1 'polypeptide(L)'
;WDQVFNAGDSGLKKISMASAIFGGLFARAPDAPALFARVGSGDFGNDAFRAQMIRVMSGLDLCINSLQDPALRESIVGHLSGQHAAREGVTAAAFGLMQSAIEEVLFQVIDQYDGDAWHNCLSIICDGLASGLP
;
A
#
# COMPACT_ATOMS: atom_id res chain seq x y z
N TRP A 1 0.92 13.11 4.70
CA TRP A 1 -0.15 12.26 4.18
C TRP A 1 -1.33 13.08 3.65
N ASP A 2 -1.87 14.01 4.43
CA ASP A 2 -3.02 14.82 4.00
C ASP A 2 -2.80 15.60 2.71
N GLN A 3 -1.59 16.11 2.46
CA GLN A 3 -1.23 16.81 1.22
C GLN A 3 -1.52 16.01 -0.06
N VAL A 4 -1.49 14.67 0.01
CA VAL A 4 -1.55 13.80 -1.18
C VAL A 4 -2.82 12.94 -1.24
N PHE A 5 -3.32 12.47 -0.10
CA PHE A 5 -4.49 11.56 -0.09
C PHE A 5 -5.80 12.24 0.36
N ASN A 6 -5.72 13.26 1.23
CA ASN A 6 -6.87 13.97 1.79
C ASN A 6 -7.04 15.40 1.25
N ALA A 7 -6.11 15.89 0.43
CA ALA A 7 -6.30 17.10 -0.35
C ALA A 7 -7.59 16.95 -1.17
N GLY A 8 -8.42 18.00 -1.19
CA GLY A 8 -9.83 17.98 -1.64
C GLY A 8 -10.07 17.69 -3.13
N ASP A 9 -9.34 16.76 -3.74
CA ASP A 9 -9.31 16.51 -5.17
C ASP A 9 -9.57 15.05 -5.58
N SER A 10 -10.17 14.97 -6.77
CA SER A 10 -10.84 13.86 -7.44
C SER A 10 -10.17 12.47 -7.36
N GLY A 11 -10.98 11.41 -7.37
CA GLY A 11 -10.53 10.01 -7.37
C GLY A 11 -9.49 9.67 -8.45
N LEU A 12 -9.36 10.47 -9.50
CA LEU A 12 -8.29 10.38 -10.50
C LEU A 12 -6.90 10.51 -9.89
N LYS A 13 -6.66 11.46 -8.96
CA LYS A 13 -5.35 11.61 -8.32
C LYS A 13 -4.97 10.39 -7.49
N LYS A 14 -5.95 9.81 -6.78
CA LYS A 14 -5.77 8.58 -6.01
C LYS A 14 -5.41 7.40 -6.92
N ILE A 15 -6.06 7.28 -8.08
CA ILE A 15 -5.74 6.24 -9.08
C ILE A 15 -4.34 6.46 -9.64
N SER A 16 -3.95 7.68 -10.00
CA SER A 16 -2.61 7.96 -10.53
C SER A 16 -1.50 7.62 -9.52
N MET A 17 -1.66 8.02 -8.26
CA MET A 17 -0.71 7.69 -7.20
C MET A 17 -0.64 6.18 -6.96
N ALA A 18 -1.79 5.51 -6.86
CA ALA A 18 -1.82 4.05 -6.71
C ALA A 18 -1.14 3.35 -7.89
N SER A 19 -1.37 3.84 -9.12
CA SER A 19 -0.76 3.26 -10.33
C SER A 19 0.77 3.41 -10.31
N ALA A 20 1.29 4.55 -9.84
CA ALA A 20 2.72 4.74 -9.67
C ALA A 20 3.32 3.76 -8.64
N ILE A 21 2.65 3.58 -7.50
CA ILE A 21 3.09 2.66 -6.43
C ILE A 21 3.10 1.21 -6.94
N PHE A 22 1.99 0.74 -7.54
CA PHE A 22 1.91 -0.62 -8.08
C PHE A 22 2.87 -0.82 -9.26
N GLY A 23 3.11 0.20 -10.09
CA GLY A 23 4.14 0.17 -11.13
C GLY A 23 5.53 -0.03 -10.54
N GLY A 24 5.86 0.68 -9.46
CA GLY A 24 7.10 0.50 -8.70
C GLY A 24 7.23 -0.91 -8.10
N LEU A 25 6.14 -1.45 -7.53
CA LEU A 25 6.11 -2.81 -7.03
C LEU A 25 6.38 -3.84 -8.14
N PHE A 26 5.65 -3.75 -9.26
CA PHE A 26 5.77 -4.73 -10.35
C PHE A 26 7.10 -4.65 -11.08
N ALA A 27 7.75 -3.49 -11.10
CA ALA A 27 9.13 -3.37 -11.58
C ALA A 27 10.13 -4.13 -10.69
N ARG A 28 9.87 -4.23 -9.38
CA ARG A 28 10.72 -4.93 -8.40
C ARG A 28 10.35 -6.41 -8.24
N ALA A 29 9.08 -6.75 -8.46
CA ALA A 29 8.54 -8.09 -8.40
C ALA A 29 7.70 -8.39 -9.66
N PRO A 30 8.34 -8.77 -10.77
CA PRO A 30 7.66 -9.02 -12.05
C PRO A 30 6.58 -10.11 -12.01
N ASP A 31 6.64 -11.01 -11.03
CA ASP A 31 5.66 -12.09 -10.84
C ASP A 31 4.44 -11.66 -10.00
N ALA A 32 4.54 -10.55 -9.25
CA ALA A 32 3.45 -10.06 -8.41
C ALA A 32 2.12 -9.77 -9.15
N PRO A 33 2.09 -9.32 -10.42
CA PRO A 33 0.84 -9.16 -11.17
C PRO A 33 -0.04 -10.42 -11.19
N ALA A 34 0.57 -11.62 -11.17
CA ALA A 34 -0.17 -12.89 -11.16
C ALA A 34 -1.05 -13.07 -9.91
N LEU A 35 -0.65 -12.49 -8.76
CA LEU A 35 -1.44 -12.49 -7.53
C LEU A 35 -2.77 -11.74 -7.68
N PHE A 36 -2.86 -10.86 -8.69
CA PHE A 36 -4.03 -10.04 -8.99
C PHE A 36 -4.88 -10.62 -10.14
N ALA A 37 -4.71 -11.90 -10.49
CA ALA A 37 -5.42 -12.53 -11.61
C ALA A 37 -6.95 -12.37 -11.57
N ARG A 38 -7.53 -12.40 -10.36
CA ARG A 38 -8.99 -12.23 -10.15
C ARG A 38 -9.51 -10.83 -10.47
N VAL A 39 -8.62 -9.85 -10.62
CA VAL A 39 -8.95 -8.46 -10.84
C VAL A 39 -8.21 -7.89 -12.05
N GLY A 40 -7.81 -8.73 -13.02
CA GLY A 40 -7.18 -8.27 -14.27
C GLY A 40 -5.66 -8.27 -14.27
N SER A 41 -5.02 -9.07 -13.40
CA SER A 41 -3.59 -9.40 -13.45
C SER A 41 -2.64 -8.19 -13.52
N GLY A 42 -2.96 -7.11 -12.81
CA GLY A 42 -2.11 -5.91 -12.79
C GLY A 42 -2.28 -4.97 -14.00
N ASP A 43 -3.27 -5.18 -14.86
CA ASP A 43 -3.58 -4.25 -15.95
C ASP A 43 -4.16 -2.93 -15.41
N PHE A 44 -3.40 -1.84 -15.50
CA PHE A 44 -3.80 -0.49 -15.08
C PHE A 44 -4.98 0.09 -15.89
N GLY A 45 -5.28 -0.47 -17.06
CA GLY A 45 -6.46 -0.18 -17.85
C GLY A 45 -7.74 -0.85 -17.35
N ASN A 46 -7.62 -1.92 -16.55
CA ASN A 46 -8.73 -2.72 -16.08
C ASN A 46 -9.46 -2.07 -14.89
N ASP A 47 -10.78 -1.92 -14.99
CA ASP A 47 -11.58 -1.27 -13.95
C ASP A 47 -11.62 -2.05 -12.63
N ALA A 48 -11.59 -3.39 -12.67
CA ALA A 48 -11.52 -4.21 -11.47
C ALA A 48 -10.17 -4.03 -10.76
N PHE A 49 -9.06 -3.92 -11.51
CA PHE A 49 -7.75 -3.64 -10.93
C PHE A 49 -7.67 -2.23 -10.35
N ARG A 50 -8.21 -1.22 -11.05
CA ARG A 50 -8.31 0.15 -10.52
C ARG A 50 -9.08 0.19 -9.20
N ALA A 51 -10.21 -0.51 -9.13
CA ALA A 51 -10.97 -0.63 -7.89
C ALA A 51 -10.20 -1.37 -6.78
N GLN A 52 -9.35 -2.35 -7.13
CA GLN A 52 -8.47 -3.02 -6.17
C GLN A 52 -7.38 -2.08 -5.65
N MET A 53 -6.72 -1.32 -6.53
CA MET A 53 -5.70 -0.33 -6.16
C MET A 53 -6.28 0.71 -5.19
N ILE A 54 -7.47 1.25 -5.47
CA ILE A 54 -8.13 2.19 -4.55
C ILE A 54 -8.45 1.56 -3.20
N ARG A 55 -8.92 0.31 -3.15
CA ARG A 55 -9.14 -0.41 -1.89
C ARG A 55 -7.86 -0.57 -1.06
N VAL A 56 -6.73 -0.85 -1.72
CA VAL A 56 -5.42 -0.91 -1.04
C VAL A 56 -5.01 0.45 -0.51
N MET A 57 -5.15 1.52 -1.30
CA MET A 57 -4.84 2.88 -0.84
C MET A 57 -5.73 3.34 0.33
N SER A 58 -7.01 2.98 0.32
CA SER A 58 -7.91 3.21 1.47
C SER A 58 -7.52 2.40 2.70
N GLY A 59 -7.04 1.16 2.54
CA GLY A 59 -6.47 0.38 3.65
C GLY A 59 -5.24 1.05 4.25
N LEU A 60 -4.33 1.55 3.40
CA LEU A 60 -3.15 2.29 3.83
C LEU A 60 -3.52 3.58 4.57
N ASP A 61 -4.50 4.33 4.08
CA ASP A 61 -5.04 5.53 4.74
C ASP A 61 -5.53 5.21 6.16
N LEU A 62 -6.29 4.12 6.34
CA LEU A 62 -6.75 3.68 7.65
C LEU A 62 -5.58 3.35 8.58
N CYS A 63 -4.56 2.63 8.08
CA CYS A 63 -3.37 2.32 8.85
C CYS A 63 -2.61 3.58 9.28
N ILE A 64 -2.39 4.54 8.37
CA ILE A 64 -1.69 5.80 8.67
C ILE A 64 -2.46 6.62 9.72
N ASN A 65 -3.78 6.76 9.56
CA ASN A 65 -4.60 7.51 10.50
C ASN A 65 -4.73 6.82 11.87
N SER A 66 -4.42 5.53 11.97
CA SER A 66 -4.40 4.80 13.25
C SER A 66 -3.08 4.93 14.03
N LEU A 67 -2.04 5.55 13.46
CA LEU A 67 -0.69 5.53 14.06
C LEU A 67 -0.62 6.12 15.48
N GLN A 68 -1.52 7.05 15.82
CA GLN A 68 -1.58 7.67 17.15
C GLN A 68 -2.38 6.88 18.19
N ASP A 69 -3.09 5.82 17.78
CA ASP A 69 -3.86 4.94 18.65
C ASP A 69 -3.35 3.48 18.49
N PRO A 70 -2.46 3.02 19.39
CA PRO A 70 -1.89 1.68 19.31
C PRO A 70 -2.93 0.56 19.30
N ALA A 71 -4.01 0.69 20.07
CA ALA A 71 -5.04 -0.34 20.15
C ALA A 71 -5.85 -0.43 18.85
N LEU A 72 -6.20 0.73 18.28
CA LEU A 72 -6.84 0.78 16.96
C LEU A 72 -5.91 0.23 15.87
N ARG A 73 -4.63 0.61 15.89
CA ARG A 73 -3.63 0.13 14.93
C ARG A 73 -3.47 -1.39 14.97
N GLU A 74 -3.31 -1.98 16.15
CA GLU A 74 -3.18 -3.43 16.31
C GLU A 74 -4.41 -4.17 15.75
N SER A 75 -5.61 -3.64 16.00
CA SER A 75 -6.86 -4.20 15.47
C SER A 75 -6.92 -4.13 13.94
N ILE A 76 -6.65 -2.97 13.34
CA ILE A 76 -6.67 -2.78 11.88
C ILE A 76 -5.61 -3.64 11.20
N VAL A 77 -4.37 -3.57 11.69
CA VAL A 77 -3.23 -4.28 11.08
C VAL A 77 -3.40 -5.79 11.25
N GLY A 78 -3.87 -6.28 12.39
CA GLY A 78 -4.18 -7.69 12.59
C GLY A 78 -5.26 -8.20 11.65
N HIS A 79 -6.34 -7.42 11.45
CA HIS A 79 -7.38 -7.76 10.48
C HIS A 79 -6.85 -7.85 9.05
N LEU A 80 -6.09 -6.83 8.62
CA LEU A 80 -5.52 -6.79 7.26
C LEU A 80 -4.43 -7.84 7.06
N SER A 81 -3.62 -8.14 8.06
CA SER A 81 -2.65 -9.24 8.01
C SER A 81 -3.36 -10.58 7.77
N GLY A 82 -4.45 -10.86 8.49
CA GLY A 82 -5.27 -12.05 8.27
C GLY A 82 -5.83 -12.15 6.86
N GLN A 83 -6.21 -11.02 6.24
CA GLN A 83 -6.65 -11.01 4.84
C GLN A 83 -5.53 -11.37 3.85
N HIS A 84 -4.30 -10.91 4.11
CA HIS A 84 -3.15 -11.21 3.25
C HIS A 84 -2.64 -12.65 3.46
N ALA A 85 -2.66 -13.16 4.69
CA ALA A 85 -2.30 -14.55 4.99
C ALA A 85 -3.23 -15.57 4.29
N ALA A 86 -4.49 -15.18 4.04
CA ALA A 86 -5.44 -15.97 3.25
C ALA A 86 -5.21 -15.90 1.72
N ARG A 87 -4.08 -15.35 1.26
CA ARG A 87 -3.69 -15.24 -0.15
C ARG A 87 -2.37 -15.94 -0.38
N GLU A 88 -2.44 -17.08 -1.07
CA GLU A 88 -1.25 -17.82 -1.47
C GLU A 88 -0.34 -16.95 -2.36
N GLY A 89 0.97 -17.04 -2.12
CA GLY A 89 1.99 -16.29 -2.85
C GLY A 89 2.27 -14.88 -2.33
N VAL A 90 1.52 -14.38 -1.34
CA VAL A 90 1.88 -13.14 -0.64
C VAL A 90 2.93 -13.44 0.43
N THR A 91 4.06 -12.73 0.40
CA THR A 91 5.21 -12.96 1.28
C THR A 91 5.54 -11.71 2.09
N ALA A 92 6.24 -11.88 3.21
CA ALA A 92 6.76 -10.77 4.01
C ALA A 92 7.72 -9.89 3.19
N ALA A 93 8.55 -10.49 2.33
CA ALA A 93 9.45 -9.76 1.44
C ALA A 93 8.71 -8.84 0.47
N ALA A 94 7.52 -9.23 -0.01
CA ALA A 94 6.71 -8.38 -0.89
C ALA A 94 6.22 -7.10 -0.21
N PHE A 95 6.01 -7.12 1.10
CA PHE A 95 5.67 -5.91 1.87
C PHE A 95 6.86 -4.94 1.95
N GLY A 96 8.09 -5.43 2.07
CA GLY A 96 9.28 -4.59 1.96
C GLY A 96 9.40 -3.89 0.59
N LEU A 97 9.11 -4.62 -0.49
CA LEU A 97 9.09 -4.03 -1.84
C LEU A 97 7.97 -3.00 -2.02
N MET A 98 6.79 -3.26 -1.44
CA MET A 98 5.69 -2.32 -1.42
C MET A 98 6.05 -1.05 -0.64
N GLN A 99 6.68 -1.19 0.52
CA GLN A 99 7.16 -0.06 1.31
C GLN A 99 8.10 0.83 0.49
N SER A 100 9.11 0.25 -0.15
CA SER A 100 10.02 1.01 -1.01
C SER A 100 9.29 1.72 -2.15
N ALA A 101 8.32 1.07 -2.79
CA ALA A 101 7.51 1.69 -3.84
C ALA A 101 6.65 2.85 -3.33
N ILE A 102 6.10 2.76 -2.12
CA ILE A 102 5.36 3.85 -1.47
C ILE A 102 6.30 5.02 -1.18
N GLU A 103 7.41 4.77 -0.49
CA GLU A 103 8.40 5.80 -0.11
C GLU A 103 8.92 6.58 -1.33
N GLU A 104 9.23 5.88 -2.42
CA GLU A 104 9.69 6.50 -3.67
C GLU A 104 8.63 7.43 -4.29
N VAL A 105 7.37 7.02 -4.30
CA VAL A 105 6.29 7.86 -4.82
C VAL A 105 6.06 9.05 -3.91
N LEU A 106 6.02 8.85 -2.59
CA LEU A 106 5.81 9.93 -1.62
C LEU A 106 6.93 10.98 -1.67
N PHE A 107 8.18 10.56 -1.83
CA PHE A 107 9.32 11.47 -2.03
C PHE A 107 9.11 12.42 -3.22
N GLN A 108 8.43 11.97 -4.27
CA GLN A 108 8.19 12.79 -5.47
C GLN A 108 7.00 13.75 -5.34
N VAL A 109 6.04 13.46 -4.45
CA VAL A 109 4.75 14.18 -4.42
C VAL A 109 4.49 14.98 -3.14
N ILE A 110 5.28 14.78 -2.08
CA ILE A 110 5.15 15.50 -0.81
C ILE A 110 6.17 16.63 -0.75
N ASP A 111 5.69 17.85 -0.49
CA ASP A 111 6.55 18.97 -0.19
C ASP A 111 7.19 18.77 1.20
N GLN A 112 8.50 19.04 1.29
CA GLN A 112 9.28 18.86 2.52
C GLN A 112 9.18 17.43 3.10
N TYR A 113 9.35 16.43 2.22
CA TYR A 113 9.35 15.02 2.59
C TYR A 113 10.40 14.69 3.67
N ASP A 114 9.95 14.14 4.79
CA ASP A 114 10.79 13.60 5.87
C ASP A 114 10.93 12.09 5.69
N GLY A 115 12.04 11.65 5.10
CA GLY A 115 12.27 10.24 4.78
C GLY A 115 12.35 9.33 6.00
N ASP A 116 12.96 9.81 7.09
CA ASP A 116 13.11 9.01 8.31
C ASP A 116 11.76 8.82 9.00
N ALA A 117 10.95 9.89 9.08
CA ALA A 117 9.61 9.80 9.66
C ALA A 117 8.71 8.84 8.86
N TRP A 118 8.73 8.93 7.53
CA TRP A 118 7.97 8.05 6.66
C TRP A 118 8.42 6.60 6.78
N HIS A 119 9.74 6.35 6.72
CA HIS A 119 10.29 5.02 6.85
C HIS A 119 9.90 4.37 8.18
N ASN A 120 10.13 5.06 9.29
CA ASN A 120 9.83 4.53 10.63
C ASN A 120 8.34 4.20 10.80
N CYS A 121 7.44 5.06 10.29
CA CYS A 121 6.00 4.82 10.40
C CYS A 121 5.50 3.71 9.46
N LEU A 122 6.02 3.67 8.22
CA LEU A 122 5.62 2.64 7.25
C LEU A 122 6.17 1.26 7.63
N SER A 123 7.36 1.17 8.20
CA SER A 123 7.92 -0.10 8.70
C SER A 123 7.00 -0.72 9.75
N ILE A 124 6.50 0.06 10.72
CA ILE A 124 5.54 -0.43 11.73
C ILE A 124 4.29 -1.04 11.07
N ILE A 125 3.76 -0.38 10.03
CA ILE A 125 2.57 -0.85 9.32
C ILE A 125 2.89 -2.12 8.53
N CYS A 126 3.97 -2.11 7.73
CA CYS A 126 4.34 -3.21 6.84
C CYS A 126 4.74 -4.47 7.63
N ASP A 127 5.52 -4.32 8.70
CA ASP A 127 5.92 -5.41 9.59
C ASP A 127 4.69 -6.04 10.26
N GLY A 128 3.75 -5.22 10.72
CA GLY A 128 2.52 -5.72 11.32
C GLY A 128 1.65 -6.48 10.30
N LEU A 129 1.53 -5.97 9.07
CA LEU A 129 0.81 -6.67 7.98
C LEU A 129 1.50 -7.99 7.60
N ALA A 130 2.83 -8.02 7.63
CA ALA A 130 3.65 -9.16 7.26
C ALA A 130 3.83 -10.23 8.36
N SER A 131 3.42 -9.94 9.60
CA SER A 131 3.73 -10.73 10.81
C SER A 131 3.35 -12.22 10.78
N GLY A 132 2.48 -12.66 9.86
CA GLY A 132 2.08 -14.06 9.68
C GLY A 132 2.39 -14.65 8.30
N LEU A 133 3.22 -13.99 7.50
CA LEU A 133 3.51 -14.39 6.12
C LEU A 133 4.85 -15.13 6.00
N PRO A 134 5.00 -16.00 4.97
CA PRO A 134 6.27 -16.64 4.65
C PRO A 134 7.32 -15.65 4.11
#